data_AF-A0A257QKR1-F1
#
_entry.id   AF-A0A257QKR1-F1
#
_cell.length_a   1.000
_cell.length_b   1.000
_cell.length_c   1.000
_cell.angle_alpha   90.00
_cell.angle_beta   90.00
_cell.angle_gamma   90.00
#
_symmetry.space_group_name_H-M   'P 1'
#
loop_
_entity.id
_entity.type
_entity.pdbx_description
1 polymer ?
#
loop_
_entity_poly.entity_id
_entity_poly.type
_entity_poly.pdbx_seq_one_letter_code
_entity_poly.pdbx_strand_id
1 'polypeptide(L)'
;ITFKDKPSRADIAVREGDVLFARMKGTKKVLRVTQELADVIVSTGFAVLRPGEDCDPAYLAAYLSTDYFERQKEKYCSGAIQPAITNGGIEKLQIPLPPLNDQIRIAHLLGKVAGLIAQRKQHLQQLDDLLKSVFLEMFGDPILNPNGFPVRRLSEFYVNPKEGTKCGPFGSALKKEELVDSGVPVWNMDNIAADGHMALPFRMWITKDKFEDLAAYSVQDGDIIISRAGTVGKMCVAYTNGEPAIISTNLIRLRLGSNLRPLHFVSLMLYCKGRVGRLKTGADGAFTHMNTGVLDSLEFPYPPIELQDQFGAIFGKVESIRARYRQSLADLEDLYGALSQKAFKGELDLSRMPLPRQVEEVPNLTIRATGESTISVSFLLPAPKDPEWLTVGNRQKLIEFWLTAWCEHYVEVPFEASKFLDAAYQQLVELTERNSFQFDKPGKGLDEAKWYEEPAPFGIDEYDQIKKWVFDALAAGKLNQVFQNNQIALL
;
A
#
# COMPACT_ATOMS: atom_id res chain seq x y z
N ILE A 1 10.71 -25.42 6.50
CA ILE A 1 10.57 -26.39 7.61
C ILE A 1 10.33 -27.75 6.97
N THR A 2 11.22 -28.72 7.18
CA THR A 2 11.04 -30.08 6.62
C THR A 2 10.00 -30.84 7.46
N PHE A 3 9.39 -31.89 6.91
CA PHE A 3 8.42 -32.73 7.64
C PHE A 3 8.98 -33.32 8.96
N LYS A 4 10.32 -33.41 9.08
CA LYS A 4 11.01 -33.92 10.27
C LYS A 4 11.18 -32.88 11.39
N ASP A 5 11.13 -31.57 11.09
CA ASP A 5 11.39 -30.48 12.06
C ASP A 5 10.16 -29.59 12.30
N LYS A 6 8.95 -30.13 12.09
CA LYS A 6 7.70 -29.35 12.18
C LYS A 6 7.25 -29.06 13.63
N PRO A 7 6.74 -27.85 13.92
CA PRO A 7 6.02 -27.57 15.16
C PRO A 7 4.81 -28.52 15.27
N SER A 8 4.47 -28.97 16.49
CA SER A 8 3.36 -29.91 16.78
C SER A 8 1.98 -29.54 16.20
N ARG A 9 1.81 -28.31 15.68
CA ARG A 9 0.57 -27.80 15.11
C ARG A 9 0.54 -27.72 13.58
N ALA A 10 1.65 -28.00 12.88
CA ALA A 10 1.74 -27.95 11.42
C ALA A 10 1.78 -29.39 10.87
N ASP A 11 0.61 -30.01 10.73
CA ASP A 11 0.49 -31.45 10.44
C ASP A 11 -0.33 -31.79 9.19
N ILE A 12 -0.88 -30.81 8.49
CA ILE A 12 -1.80 -31.05 7.37
C ILE A 12 -1.10 -30.73 6.04
N ALA A 13 -0.94 -31.74 5.18
CA ALA A 13 -0.50 -31.54 3.80
C ALA A 13 -1.68 -31.09 2.94
N VAL A 14 -1.45 -30.09 2.09
CA VAL A 14 -2.45 -29.62 1.13
C VAL A 14 -2.08 -30.05 -0.29
N ARG A 15 -2.94 -29.78 -1.25
CA ARG A 15 -2.71 -29.96 -2.69
C ARG A 15 -3.33 -28.79 -3.43
N GLU A 16 -2.89 -28.56 -4.66
CA GLU A 16 -3.54 -27.60 -5.55
C GLU A 16 -5.05 -27.82 -5.62
N GLY A 17 -5.81 -26.73 -5.53
CA GLY A 17 -7.28 -26.77 -5.52
C GLY A 17 -7.91 -27.02 -4.14
N ASP A 18 -7.15 -27.41 -3.11
CA ASP A 18 -7.66 -27.42 -1.75
C ASP A 18 -8.06 -25.98 -1.32
N VAL A 19 -9.14 -25.86 -0.55
CA VAL A 19 -9.61 -24.58 -0.03
C VAL A 19 -9.60 -24.60 1.50
N LEU A 20 -8.90 -23.66 2.10
CA LEU A 20 -8.73 -23.54 3.53
C LEU A 20 -9.58 -22.42 4.09
N PHE A 21 -10.07 -22.60 5.32
CA PHE A 21 -10.58 -21.49 6.11
C PHE A 21 -10.17 -21.61 7.59
N ALA A 22 -10.03 -20.47 8.27
CA ALA A 22 -9.68 -20.45 9.69
C ALA A 22 -10.85 -20.93 10.58
N ARG A 23 -10.54 -21.85 11.49
CA ARG A 23 -11.55 -22.45 12.39
C ARG A 23 -12.06 -21.52 13.48
N MET A 24 -11.25 -20.54 13.88
CA MET A 24 -11.58 -19.63 14.99
C MET A 24 -12.78 -18.74 14.66
N LYS A 25 -13.65 -18.55 15.65
CA LYS A 25 -14.79 -17.63 15.58
C LYS A 25 -14.31 -16.20 15.29
N GLY A 26 -15.04 -15.47 14.44
CA GLY A 26 -14.70 -14.09 14.07
C GLY A 26 -13.47 -13.93 13.18
N THR A 27 -12.83 -15.03 12.74
CA THR A 27 -11.66 -14.98 11.86
C THR A 27 -12.06 -15.26 10.42
N LYS A 28 -12.01 -14.23 9.57
CA LYS A 28 -12.30 -14.32 8.12
C LYS A 28 -11.01 -14.51 7.33
N LYS A 29 -10.46 -15.71 7.35
CA LYS A 29 -9.28 -16.08 6.56
C LYS A 29 -9.62 -17.29 5.71
N VAL A 30 -9.53 -17.12 4.40
CA VAL A 30 -9.78 -18.15 3.39
C VAL A 30 -8.62 -18.12 2.41
N LEU A 31 -8.18 -19.30 1.97
CA LEU A 31 -7.11 -19.44 0.99
C LEU A 31 -7.44 -20.59 0.05
N ARG A 32 -7.30 -20.37 -1.25
CA ARG A 32 -7.26 -21.45 -2.25
C ARG A 32 -5.80 -21.81 -2.50
N VAL A 33 -5.46 -23.08 -2.39
CA VAL A 33 -4.10 -23.57 -2.63
C VAL A 33 -3.80 -23.53 -4.11
N THR A 34 -2.78 -22.76 -4.47
CA THR A 34 -2.18 -22.71 -5.81
C THR A 34 -1.12 -23.80 -5.95
N GLN A 35 -0.67 -24.03 -7.17
CA GLN A 35 0.42 -24.98 -7.45
C GLN A 35 1.68 -24.71 -6.61
N GLU A 36 2.06 -23.43 -6.46
CA GLU A 36 3.19 -22.97 -5.64
C GLU A 36 3.07 -23.35 -4.15
N LEU A 37 1.83 -23.47 -3.65
CA LEU A 37 1.55 -23.76 -2.25
C LEU A 37 1.22 -25.25 -2.01
N ALA A 38 1.23 -26.08 -3.06
CA ALA A 38 0.81 -27.48 -2.99
C ALA A 38 1.68 -28.31 -2.04
N ASP A 39 2.94 -27.93 -1.80
CA ASP A 39 3.87 -28.66 -0.93
C ASP A 39 4.02 -28.05 0.47
N VAL A 40 3.22 -27.04 0.80
CA VAL A 40 3.28 -26.37 2.11
C VAL A 40 2.48 -27.17 3.16
N ILE A 41 2.98 -27.21 4.39
CA ILE A 41 2.24 -27.79 5.52
C ILE A 41 1.46 -26.70 6.23
N VAL A 42 0.17 -26.92 6.45
CA VAL A 42 -0.71 -25.93 7.09
C VAL A 42 -1.02 -26.29 8.55
N SER A 43 -1.30 -25.26 9.34
CA SER A 43 -1.61 -25.42 10.75
C SER A 43 -3.00 -26.04 10.96
N THR A 44 -3.14 -26.84 12.03
CA THR A 44 -4.44 -27.38 12.51
C THR A 44 -5.47 -26.33 12.89
N GLY A 45 -5.07 -25.05 13.00
CA GLY A 45 -5.99 -23.91 13.11
C GLY A 45 -6.85 -23.66 11.86
N PHE A 46 -6.50 -24.28 10.73
CA PHE A 46 -7.27 -24.26 9.50
C PHE A 46 -8.08 -25.55 9.33
N ALA A 47 -9.24 -25.42 8.69
CA ALA A 47 -9.93 -26.52 8.06
C ALA A 47 -9.53 -26.56 6.59
N VAL A 48 -9.21 -27.75 6.08
CA VAL A 48 -8.87 -27.97 4.67
C VAL A 48 -10.05 -28.70 4.04
N LEU A 49 -10.65 -28.09 3.02
CA LEU A 49 -11.71 -28.67 2.23
C LEU A 49 -11.14 -29.04 0.86
N ARG A 50 -11.33 -30.30 0.46
CA ARG A 50 -10.98 -30.77 -0.88
C ARG A 50 -12.26 -30.84 -1.71
N PRO A 51 -12.45 -29.94 -2.69
CA PRO A 51 -13.63 -29.97 -3.56
C PRO A 51 -13.68 -31.28 -4.34
N GLY A 52 -14.88 -31.83 -4.52
CA GLY A 52 -15.13 -32.91 -5.49
C GLY A 52 -15.30 -32.35 -6.90
N GLU A 53 -15.50 -33.23 -7.89
CA GLU A 53 -15.60 -32.85 -9.31
C GLU A 53 -16.75 -31.88 -9.61
N ASP A 54 -17.83 -31.95 -8.82
CA ASP A 54 -19.01 -31.07 -8.96
C ASP A 54 -18.84 -29.69 -8.31
N CYS A 55 -17.67 -29.38 -7.73
CA CYS A 55 -17.43 -28.16 -6.98
C CYS A 55 -16.16 -27.45 -7.47
N ASP A 56 -16.34 -26.28 -8.09
CA ASP A 56 -15.21 -25.45 -8.52
C ASP A 56 -14.47 -24.87 -7.30
N PRO A 57 -13.14 -25.07 -7.17
CA PRO A 57 -12.37 -24.57 -6.04
C PRO A 57 -12.41 -23.04 -5.88
N ALA A 58 -12.48 -22.29 -6.98
CA ALA A 58 -12.51 -20.83 -6.95
C ALA A 58 -13.87 -20.33 -6.43
N TYR A 59 -14.96 -20.98 -6.86
CA TYR A 59 -16.31 -20.75 -6.35
C TYR A 59 -16.41 -21.05 -4.86
N LEU A 60 -15.86 -22.19 -4.42
CA LEU A 60 -15.84 -22.54 -3.00
C LEU A 60 -15.08 -21.48 -2.19
N ALA A 61 -13.89 -21.08 -2.62
CA ALA A 61 -13.11 -20.04 -1.95
C ALA A 61 -13.86 -18.70 -1.86
N ALA A 62 -14.55 -18.31 -2.95
CA ALA A 62 -15.37 -17.10 -2.97
C ALA A 62 -16.53 -17.19 -1.97
N TYR A 63 -17.23 -18.34 -1.91
CA TYR A 63 -18.34 -18.55 -0.97
C TYR A 63 -17.89 -18.53 0.50
N LEU A 64 -16.79 -19.21 0.82
CA LEU A 64 -16.24 -19.25 2.18
C LEU A 64 -15.77 -17.86 2.65
N SER A 65 -15.49 -16.95 1.72
CA SER A 65 -15.10 -15.57 2.03
C SER A 65 -16.29 -14.65 2.36
N THR A 66 -17.52 -15.17 2.30
CA THR A 66 -18.73 -14.37 2.53
C THR A 66 -19.14 -14.27 3.99
N ASP A 67 -19.85 -13.19 4.33
CA ASP A 67 -20.50 -13.04 5.63
C ASP A 67 -21.62 -14.07 5.86
N TYR A 68 -22.19 -14.64 4.80
CA TYR A 68 -23.17 -15.70 4.92
C TYR A 68 -22.53 -16.97 5.49
N PHE A 69 -21.40 -17.39 4.91
CA PHE A 69 -20.63 -18.51 5.42
C PHE A 69 -20.16 -18.25 6.86
N GLU A 70 -19.61 -17.06 7.14
CA GLU A 70 -19.12 -16.74 8.48
C GLU A 70 -20.22 -16.83 9.53
N ARG A 71 -21.40 -16.26 9.27
CA ARG A 71 -22.56 -16.42 10.18
C ARG A 71 -22.98 -17.87 10.38
N GLN A 72 -22.83 -18.72 9.36
CA GLN A 72 -23.13 -20.13 9.46
C GLN A 72 -22.07 -20.87 10.30
N LYS A 73 -20.79 -20.62 10.02
CA LYS A 73 -19.64 -21.14 10.79
C LYS A 73 -19.79 -20.81 12.28
N GLU A 74 -20.12 -19.57 12.60
CA GLU A 74 -20.23 -19.10 13.99
C GLU A 74 -21.30 -19.84 14.81
N LYS A 75 -22.37 -20.34 14.18
CA LYS A 75 -23.42 -21.14 14.86
C LYS A 75 -22.88 -22.48 15.37
N TYR A 76 -21.84 -23.01 14.74
CA TYR A 76 -21.24 -24.29 15.07
C TYR A 76 -19.89 -24.17 15.79
N CYS A 77 -19.46 -22.94 16.11
CA CYS A 77 -18.31 -22.71 16.97
C CYS A 77 -18.66 -23.00 18.44
N SER A 78 -17.76 -23.68 19.14
CA SER A 78 -17.88 -23.96 20.57
C SER A 78 -16.56 -23.73 21.30
N GLY A 79 -16.60 -23.64 22.64
CA GLY A 79 -15.43 -23.37 23.49
C GLY A 79 -15.52 -22.05 24.25
N ALA A 80 -15.09 -22.03 25.51
CA ALA A 80 -15.25 -20.89 26.41
C ALA A 80 -14.19 -19.79 26.21
N ILE A 81 -12.93 -20.15 25.95
CA ILE A 81 -11.79 -19.22 25.88
C ILE A 81 -11.36 -18.96 24.42
N GLN A 82 -11.33 -20.01 23.58
CA GLN A 82 -10.99 -19.92 22.16
C GLN A 82 -12.06 -20.64 21.33
N PRO A 83 -13.20 -19.98 21.05
CA PRO A 83 -14.28 -20.58 20.29
C PRO A 83 -13.85 -20.89 18.85
N ALA A 84 -14.02 -22.13 18.42
CA ALA A 84 -13.67 -22.59 17.08
C ALA A 84 -14.66 -23.66 16.58
N ILE A 85 -14.76 -23.82 15.27
CA ILE A 85 -15.59 -24.86 14.66
C ILE A 85 -14.91 -26.23 14.73
N THR A 86 -15.65 -27.24 15.18
CA THR A 86 -15.21 -28.64 15.25
C THR A 86 -15.45 -29.35 13.91
N ASN A 87 -14.82 -30.50 13.67
CA ASN A 87 -15.05 -31.29 12.45
C ASN A 87 -16.55 -31.65 12.28
N GLY A 88 -17.22 -32.09 13.35
CA GLY A 88 -18.66 -32.34 13.30
C GLY A 88 -19.52 -31.07 13.15
N GLY A 89 -18.97 -29.88 13.40
CA GLY A 89 -19.60 -28.61 13.04
C GLY A 89 -19.45 -28.30 11.55
N ILE A 90 -18.29 -28.61 10.96
CA ILE A 90 -18.02 -28.44 9.52
C ILE A 90 -18.97 -29.30 8.69
N GLU A 91 -19.23 -30.54 9.10
CA GLU A 91 -20.17 -31.46 8.44
C GLU A 91 -21.62 -30.93 8.37
N LYS A 92 -21.98 -29.96 9.23
CA LYS A 92 -23.31 -29.34 9.26
C LYS A 92 -23.42 -28.11 8.38
N LEU A 93 -22.31 -27.65 7.80
CA LEU A 93 -22.31 -26.48 6.95
C LEU A 93 -22.98 -26.80 5.61
N GLN A 94 -23.80 -25.86 5.14
CA GLN A 94 -24.49 -25.90 3.86
C GLN A 94 -23.85 -24.90 2.90
N ILE A 95 -23.58 -25.38 1.68
CA ILE A 95 -22.98 -24.62 0.59
C ILE A 95 -23.98 -24.61 -0.57
N PRO A 96 -24.35 -23.44 -1.13
CA PRO A 96 -25.13 -23.38 -2.35
C PRO A 96 -24.27 -23.92 -3.50
N LEU A 97 -24.78 -24.92 -4.22
CA LEU A 97 -24.04 -25.62 -5.26
C LEU A 97 -24.81 -25.54 -6.60
N PRO A 98 -24.73 -24.41 -7.33
CA PRO A 98 -25.31 -24.30 -8.66
C PRO A 98 -24.57 -25.20 -9.67
N PRO A 99 -25.05 -25.35 -10.91
CA PRO A 99 -24.34 -26.12 -11.94
C PRO A 99 -22.89 -25.66 -12.09
N LEU A 100 -21.96 -26.59 -12.36
CA LEU A 100 -20.51 -26.32 -12.39
C LEU A 100 -20.14 -25.14 -13.30
N ASN A 101 -20.77 -25.03 -14.46
CA ASN A 101 -20.57 -23.89 -15.38
C ASN A 101 -20.95 -22.54 -14.75
N ASP A 102 -22.00 -22.50 -13.93
CA ASP A 102 -22.41 -21.29 -13.22
C ASP A 102 -21.47 -20.99 -12.06
N GLN A 103 -20.96 -22.01 -11.36
CA GLN A 103 -19.91 -21.84 -10.35
C GLN A 103 -18.68 -21.15 -10.95
N ILE A 104 -18.20 -21.65 -12.10
CA ILE A 104 -17.05 -21.08 -12.83
C ILE A 104 -17.32 -19.63 -13.23
N ARG A 105 -18.51 -19.32 -13.78
CA ARG A 105 -18.89 -17.95 -14.16
C ARG A 105 -18.91 -17.00 -12.95
N ILE A 106 -19.51 -17.44 -11.84
CA ILE A 106 -19.58 -16.68 -10.59
C ILE A 106 -18.18 -16.40 -10.06
N ALA A 107 -17.34 -17.44 -9.95
CA ALA A 107 -15.99 -17.32 -9.42
C ALA A 107 -15.14 -16.37 -10.27
N HIS A 108 -15.23 -16.46 -11.59
CA HIS A 108 -14.52 -15.57 -12.50
C HIS A 108 -15.00 -14.12 -12.39
N LEU A 109 -16.31 -13.88 -12.30
CA LEU A 109 -16.86 -12.53 -12.12
C LEU A 109 -16.37 -11.91 -10.81
N LEU A 110 -16.53 -12.62 -9.69
CA LEU A 110 -16.09 -12.15 -8.37
C LEU A 110 -14.58 -11.96 -8.32
N GLY A 111 -13.82 -12.87 -8.93
CA GLY A 111 -12.37 -12.79 -9.05
C GLY A 111 -11.90 -11.54 -9.81
N LYS A 112 -12.58 -11.15 -10.90
CA LYS A 112 -12.27 -9.90 -11.61
C LYS A 112 -12.44 -8.67 -10.72
N VAL A 113 -13.55 -8.58 -9.98
CA VAL A 113 -13.78 -7.43 -9.08
C VAL A 113 -12.79 -7.44 -7.92
N ALA A 114 -12.51 -8.60 -7.33
CA ALA A 114 -11.48 -8.74 -6.29
C ALA A 114 -10.09 -8.33 -6.79
N GLY A 115 -9.74 -8.66 -8.03
CA GLY A 115 -8.50 -8.21 -8.68
C GLY A 115 -8.42 -6.69 -8.80
N LEU A 116 -9.51 -6.04 -9.21
CA LEU A 116 -9.58 -4.56 -9.27
C LEU A 116 -9.44 -3.92 -7.88
N ILE A 117 -10.05 -4.52 -6.84
CA ILE A 117 -9.90 -4.07 -5.44
C ILE A 117 -8.43 -4.16 -5.01
N ALA A 118 -7.76 -5.29 -5.29
CA ALA A 118 -6.36 -5.49 -4.97
C ALA A 118 -5.46 -4.47 -5.67
N GLN A 119 -5.64 -4.26 -6.98
CA GLN A 119 -4.94 -3.23 -7.74
C GLN A 119 -5.17 -1.83 -7.17
N ARG A 120 -6.40 -1.50 -6.76
CA ARG A 120 -6.70 -0.18 -6.20
C ARG A 120 -6.01 0.04 -4.84
N LYS A 121 -5.92 -0.99 -4.01
CA LYS A 121 -5.16 -0.96 -2.74
C LYS A 121 -3.66 -0.79 -3.01
N GLN A 122 -3.11 -1.48 -4.01
CA GLN A 122 -1.72 -1.31 -4.43
C GLN A 122 -1.43 0.11 -4.94
N HIS A 123 -2.30 0.67 -5.78
CA HIS A 123 -2.15 2.05 -6.26
C HIS A 123 -2.15 3.06 -5.11
N LEU A 124 -2.97 2.87 -4.07
CA LEU A 124 -2.94 3.73 -2.89
C LEU A 124 -1.59 3.68 -2.17
N GLN A 125 -1.01 2.48 -2.01
CA GLN A 125 0.32 2.32 -1.42
C GLN A 125 1.41 3.00 -2.28
N GLN A 126 1.35 2.88 -3.60
CA GLN A 126 2.30 3.52 -4.52
C GLN A 126 2.26 5.05 -4.42
N LEU A 127 1.10 5.66 -4.13
CA LEU A 127 1.03 7.10 -3.88
C LEU A 127 1.76 7.51 -2.60
N ASP A 128 1.71 6.68 -1.56
CA ASP A 128 2.44 6.92 -0.31
C ASP A 128 3.96 6.82 -0.54
N ASP A 129 4.38 5.80 -1.29
CA ASP A 129 5.78 5.60 -1.66
C ASP A 129 6.30 6.74 -2.55
N LEU A 130 5.48 7.21 -3.50
CA LEU A 130 5.80 8.36 -4.35
C LEU A 130 6.06 9.62 -3.53
N LEU A 131 5.19 9.98 -2.58
CA LEU A 131 5.36 11.16 -1.75
C LEU A 131 6.63 11.09 -0.91
N LYS A 132 6.92 9.91 -0.36
CA LYS A 132 8.14 9.67 0.39
C LYS A 132 9.38 9.84 -0.50
N SER A 133 9.38 9.27 -1.70
CA SER A 133 10.50 9.38 -2.64
C SER A 133 10.72 10.83 -3.08
N VAL A 134 9.66 11.54 -3.49
CA VAL A 134 9.75 12.96 -3.87
C VAL A 134 10.26 13.80 -2.70
N PHE A 135 9.80 13.56 -1.48
CA PHE A 135 10.30 14.27 -0.30
C PHE A 135 11.80 14.05 -0.10
N LEU A 136 12.27 12.81 -0.19
CA LEU A 136 13.69 12.49 -0.02
C LEU A 136 14.56 13.01 -1.16
N GLU A 137 14.05 13.06 -2.39
CA GLU A 137 14.73 13.68 -3.53
C GLU A 137 14.87 15.20 -3.33
N MET A 138 13.79 15.88 -2.92
CA MET A 138 13.78 17.32 -2.72
C MET A 138 14.63 17.77 -1.52
N PHE A 139 14.59 17.02 -0.41
CA PHE A 139 15.14 17.48 0.87
C PHE A 139 16.33 16.66 1.38
N GLY A 140 16.54 15.45 0.86
CA GLY A 140 17.61 14.56 1.26
C GLY A 140 17.39 13.87 2.62
N ASP A 141 18.40 13.11 3.04
CA ASP A 141 18.45 12.57 4.41
C ASP A 141 18.84 13.69 5.40
N PRO A 142 18.09 13.91 6.49
CA PRO A 142 18.36 15.01 7.41
C PRO A 142 19.63 14.84 8.27
N ILE A 143 20.20 13.63 8.35
CA ILE A 143 21.48 13.38 9.03
C ILE A 143 22.63 13.78 8.11
N LEU A 144 22.57 13.35 6.85
CA LEU A 144 23.62 13.64 5.86
C LEU A 144 23.55 15.08 5.37
N ASN A 145 22.34 15.66 5.31
CA ASN A 145 22.05 16.99 4.80
C ASN A 145 22.79 17.28 3.47
N PRO A 146 22.60 16.45 2.43
CA PRO A 146 23.40 16.49 1.20
C PRO A 146 23.30 17.84 0.47
N ASN A 147 22.16 18.52 0.63
CA ASN A 147 21.89 19.84 0.04
C ASN A 147 22.46 21.01 0.86
N GLY A 148 23.07 20.74 2.03
CA GLY A 148 23.72 21.75 2.86
C GLY A 148 22.76 22.79 3.43
N PHE A 149 21.49 22.44 3.66
CA PHE A 149 20.52 23.39 4.21
C PHE A 149 20.92 23.85 5.62
N PRO A 150 20.64 25.10 6.00
CA PRO A 150 20.96 25.59 7.34
C PRO A 150 20.22 24.76 8.40
N VAL A 151 20.93 24.33 9.43
CA VAL A 151 20.30 23.65 10.58
C VAL A 151 19.71 24.72 11.48
N ARG A 152 18.42 24.58 11.80
CA ARG A 152 17.66 25.54 12.60
C ARG A 152 16.89 24.81 13.69
N ARG A 153 16.60 25.52 14.78
CA ARG A 153 15.86 24.97 15.92
C ARG A 153 14.35 25.19 15.73
N LEU A 154 13.53 24.18 15.99
CA LEU A 154 12.09 24.23 15.77
C LEU A 154 11.41 25.39 16.50
N SER A 155 11.87 25.71 17.71
CA SER A 155 11.35 26.82 18.51
C SER A 155 11.46 28.20 17.84
N GLU A 156 12.38 28.37 16.89
CA GLU A 156 12.51 29.61 16.11
C GLU A 156 11.33 29.85 15.16
N PHE A 157 10.60 28.79 14.83
CA PHE A 157 9.47 28.83 13.89
C PHE A 157 8.11 28.88 14.60
N TYR A 158 8.08 28.97 15.93
CA TYR A 158 6.84 29.11 16.67
C TYR A 158 6.17 30.45 16.38
N VAL A 159 4.85 30.50 16.43
CA VAL A 159 4.10 31.76 16.35
C VAL A 159 4.56 32.75 17.43
N ASN A 160 4.86 32.23 18.63
CA ASN A 160 5.61 32.88 19.69
C ASN A 160 6.04 31.81 20.73
N PRO A 161 6.99 32.12 21.63
CA PRO A 161 7.49 31.15 22.60
C PRO A 161 6.46 30.56 23.57
N LYS A 162 5.34 31.26 23.84
CA LYS A 162 4.31 30.80 24.80
C LYS A 162 3.26 29.90 24.16
N GLU A 163 2.91 30.15 22.90
CA GLU A 163 1.85 29.45 22.18
C GLU A 163 2.36 28.43 21.16
N GLY A 164 3.68 28.41 20.92
CA GLY A 164 4.35 27.52 19.98
C GLY A 164 4.08 26.06 20.27
N THR A 165 4.29 25.60 21.50
CA THR A 165 3.87 24.25 21.93
C THR A 165 2.96 24.32 23.14
N LYS A 166 1.86 23.55 23.08
CA LYS A 166 0.90 23.46 24.17
C LYS A 166 0.58 21.99 24.43
N CYS A 167 0.90 21.52 25.63
CA CYS A 167 0.37 20.25 26.11
C CYS A 167 -1.14 20.38 26.34
N GLY A 168 -1.91 19.35 26.07
CA GLY A 168 -3.33 19.34 26.40
C GLY A 168 -3.59 19.56 27.91
N PRO A 169 -4.84 19.89 28.27
CA PRO A 169 -5.21 20.18 29.65
C PRO A 169 -4.89 18.98 30.53
N PHE A 170 -4.12 19.20 31.61
CA PHE A 170 -3.83 18.16 32.60
C PHE A 170 -5.12 17.74 33.31
N GLY A 171 -5.21 16.47 33.73
CA GLY A 171 -6.46 15.77 34.11
C GLY A 171 -7.35 16.37 35.20
N SER A 172 -7.01 17.52 35.78
CA SER A 172 -7.92 18.33 36.60
C SER A 172 -8.78 19.32 35.80
N ALA A 173 -8.34 19.69 34.59
CA ALA A 173 -8.93 20.75 33.77
C ALA A 173 -9.94 20.25 32.73
N LEU A 174 -9.86 18.98 32.31
CA LEU A 174 -10.85 18.32 31.47
C LEU A 174 -11.16 16.94 32.05
N LYS A 175 -12.32 16.80 32.71
CA LYS A 175 -12.73 15.56 33.36
C LYS A 175 -13.70 14.76 32.50
N LYS A 176 -13.83 13.46 32.79
CA LYS A 176 -14.72 12.57 32.02
C LYS A 176 -16.18 13.01 32.13
N GLU A 177 -16.57 13.58 33.26
CA GLU A 177 -17.93 14.07 33.53
C GLU A 177 -18.28 15.33 32.73
N GLU A 178 -17.29 16.02 32.16
CA GLU A 178 -17.48 17.21 31.32
C GLU A 178 -17.65 16.86 29.84
N LEU A 179 -17.45 15.58 29.48
CA LEU A 179 -17.70 15.09 28.14
C LEU A 179 -19.19 14.92 27.92
N VAL A 180 -19.65 15.39 26.77
CA VAL A 180 -21.04 15.37 26.32
C VAL A 180 -21.12 14.64 24.98
N ASP A 181 -22.33 14.31 24.54
CA ASP A 181 -22.57 13.58 23.29
C ASP A 181 -22.50 14.49 22.02
N SER A 182 -22.13 15.77 22.16
CA SER A 182 -22.92 16.96 21.71
C SER A 182 -22.23 18.31 21.97
N GLY A 183 -21.68 19.06 21.00
CA GLY A 183 -20.92 20.31 21.22
C GLY A 183 -19.58 20.40 20.49
N VAL A 184 -18.61 21.04 21.13
CA VAL A 184 -17.28 21.37 20.59
C VAL A 184 -16.40 20.12 20.60
N PRO A 185 -15.80 19.71 19.46
CA PRO A 185 -14.98 18.51 19.37
C PRO A 185 -13.69 18.62 20.20
N VAL A 186 -13.34 17.49 20.83
CA VAL A 186 -12.09 17.27 21.53
C VAL A 186 -11.26 16.27 20.75
N TRP A 187 -10.08 16.70 20.32
CA TRP A 187 -9.11 15.83 19.67
C TRP A 187 -8.55 14.81 20.66
N ASN A 188 -8.52 13.55 20.24
CA ASN A 188 -7.85 12.46 20.93
C ASN A 188 -6.90 11.73 19.99
N MET A 189 -6.16 10.75 20.51
CA MET A 189 -5.11 10.05 19.77
C MET A 189 -5.63 9.27 18.55
N ASP A 190 -6.90 8.86 18.56
CA ASP A 190 -7.58 8.21 17.44
C ASP A 190 -7.92 9.15 16.28
N ASN A 191 -7.82 10.47 16.50
CA ASN A 191 -7.94 11.47 15.44
C ASN A 191 -6.65 11.70 14.66
N ILE A 192 -5.58 10.95 14.96
CA ILE A 192 -4.28 11.04 14.29
C ILE A 192 -3.96 9.69 13.64
N ALA A 193 -4.05 9.63 12.31
CA ALA A 193 -3.71 8.45 11.55
C ALA A 193 -2.19 8.23 11.49
N ALA A 194 -1.78 6.97 11.29
CA ALA A 194 -0.36 6.61 11.22
C ALA A 194 0.35 7.14 9.96
N ASP A 195 -0.41 7.50 8.94
CA ASP A 195 0.06 8.03 7.65
C ASP A 195 0.18 9.56 7.63
N GLY A 196 0.01 10.23 8.78
CA GLY A 196 0.13 11.68 8.90
C GLY A 196 -1.17 12.46 8.66
N HIS A 197 -2.30 11.78 8.45
CA HIS A 197 -3.59 12.43 8.20
C HIS A 197 -4.44 12.58 9.47
N MET A 198 -5.31 13.59 9.44
CA MET A 198 -6.40 13.73 10.40
C MET A 198 -7.43 12.62 10.18
N ALA A 199 -7.88 11.99 11.26
CA ALA A 199 -8.89 10.94 11.24
C ALA A 199 -10.22 11.40 11.86
N LEU A 200 -11.30 11.15 11.13
CA LEU A 200 -12.68 11.46 11.49
C LEU A 200 -13.53 10.18 11.60
N PRO A 201 -14.68 10.21 12.31
CA PRO A 201 -15.25 11.34 13.05
C PRO A 201 -14.62 11.56 14.43
N PHE A 202 -14.88 12.72 15.04
CA PHE A 202 -14.58 12.97 16.45
C PHE A 202 -15.48 12.15 17.37
N ARG A 203 -14.92 11.66 18.47
CA ARG A 203 -15.63 10.81 19.45
C ARG A 203 -15.77 11.43 20.84
N MET A 204 -15.18 12.60 21.07
CA MET A 204 -15.21 13.31 22.34
C MET A 204 -15.60 14.76 22.11
N TRP A 205 -16.56 15.25 22.90
CA TRP A 205 -17.22 16.53 22.69
C TRP A 205 -17.40 17.21 24.06
N ILE A 206 -17.33 18.54 24.11
CA ILE A 206 -17.52 19.36 25.32
C ILE A 206 -18.53 20.49 25.07
N THR A 207 -19.05 21.10 26.13
CA THR A 207 -19.92 22.27 26.01
C THR A 207 -19.14 23.51 25.56
N LYS A 208 -19.85 24.52 25.04
CA LYS A 208 -19.26 25.80 24.65
C LYS A 208 -18.65 26.54 25.84
N ASP A 209 -19.32 26.56 26.99
CA ASP A 209 -18.81 27.19 28.21
C ASP A 209 -17.48 26.56 28.63
N LYS A 210 -17.38 25.22 28.54
CA LYS A 210 -16.14 24.51 28.85
C LYS A 210 -15.04 24.80 27.83
N PHE A 211 -15.39 25.01 26.57
CA PHE A 211 -14.44 25.44 25.56
C PHE A 211 -13.88 26.84 25.88
N GLU A 212 -14.72 27.77 26.33
CA GLU A 212 -14.28 29.11 26.73
C GLU A 212 -13.30 29.06 27.90
N ASP A 213 -13.56 28.21 28.91
CA ASP A 213 -12.62 27.95 30.02
C ASP A 213 -11.27 27.37 29.56
N LEU A 214 -11.30 26.60 28.47
CA LEU A 214 -10.14 25.88 27.92
C LEU A 214 -9.62 26.48 26.61
N ALA A 215 -9.94 27.75 26.32
CA ALA A 215 -9.62 28.39 25.04
C ALA A 215 -8.11 28.37 24.70
N ALA A 216 -7.24 28.31 25.71
CA ALA A 216 -5.79 28.18 25.55
C ALA A 216 -5.36 26.88 24.85
N TYR A 217 -6.20 25.84 24.84
CA TYR A 217 -5.95 24.54 24.20
C TYR A 217 -6.66 24.40 22.84
N SER A 218 -7.19 25.51 22.32
CA SER A 218 -7.86 25.54 21.03
C SER A 218 -6.93 25.15 19.89
N VAL A 219 -7.52 24.48 18.89
CA VAL A 219 -6.91 24.06 17.63
C VAL A 219 -7.38 25.01 16.53
N GLN A 220 -6.46 25.37 15.65
CA GLN A 220 -6.67 26.19 14.46
C GLN A 220 -6.18 25.45 13.22
N ASP A 221 -6.67 25.86 12.06
CA ASP A 221 -6.19 25.36 10.77
C ASP A 221 -4.68 25.58 10.65
N GLY A 222 -3.96 24.51 10.29
CA GLY A 222 -2.51 24.51 10.18
C GLY A 222 -1.75 24.19 11.47
N ASP A 223 -2.43 24.05 12.62
CA ASP A 223 -1.80 23.49 13.81
C ASP A 223 -1.36 22.05 13.55
N ILE A 224 -0.24 21.64 14.15
CA ILE A 224 0.20 20.24 14.14
C ILE A 224 -0.20 19.61 15.47
N ILE A 225 -0.95 18.52 15.41
CA ILE A 225 -1.38 17.78 16.59
C ILE A 225 -0.52 16.53 16.73
N ILE A 226 0.07 16.34 17.90
CA ILE A 226 1.07 15.29 18.16
C ILE A 226 0.62 14.45 19.34
N SER A 227 0.65 13.12 19.22
CA SER A 227 0.37 12.21 20.33
C SER A 227 1.54 12.13 21.31
N ARG A 228 1.24 12.20 22.62
CA ARG A 228 2.24 12.07 23.69
C ARG A 228 2.20 10.72 24.42
N ALA A 229 1.13 9.97 24.24
CA ALA A 229 0.85 8.71 24.91
C ALA A 229 0.33 7.69 23.87
N GLY A 230 0.26 6.41 24.24
CA GLY A 230 -0.07 5.33 23.30
C GLY A 230 1.06 5.14 22.29
N THR A 231 0.83 5.51 21.02
CA THR A 231 1.90 5.60 20.01
C THR A 231 2.46 7.01 20.00
N VAL A 232 3.58 7.23 20.69
CA VAL A 232 4.17 8.57 20.85
C VAL A 232 4.72 9.11 19.53
N GLY A 233 4.36 10.36 19.23
CA GLY A 233 4.83 11.12 18.08
C GLY A 233 4.14 10.80 16.76
N LYS A 234 2.97 10.16 16.77
CA LYS A 234 2.03 10.29 15.64
C LYS A 234 1.63 11.75 15.54
N MET A 235 1.56 12.26 14.32
CA MET A 235 1.20 13.66 14.10
C MET A 235 0.45 13.87 12.80
N CYS A 236 -0.38 14.90 12.75
CA CYS A 236 -1.05 15.35 11.53
C CYS A 236 -1.22 16.87 11.56
N VAL A 237 -1.45 17.46 10.39
CA VAL A 237 -1.90 18.86 10.28
C VAL A 237 -3.41 18.90 10.52
N ALA A 238 -3.85 19.80 11.40
CA ALA A 238 -5.26 20.02 11.69
C ALA A 238 -5.92 20.92 10.65
N TYR A 239 -7.11 20.50 10.21
CA TYR A 239 -8.02 21.29 9.38
C TYR A 239 -9.40 21.21 10.03
N THR A 240 -9.76 22.21 10.82
CA THR A 240 -11.06 22.37 11.47
C THR A 240 -12.06 23.15 10.62
N ASN A 241 -11.64 23.74 9.49
CA ASN A 241 -12.47 24.56 8.61
C ASN A 241 -13.14 25.73 9.37
N GLY A 242 -12.41 26.32 10.32
CA GLY A 242 -12.90 27.40 11.17
C GLY A 242 -13.79 26.97 12.34
N GLU A 243 -14.14 25.69 12.47
CA GLU A 243 -14.89 25.20 13.62
C GLU A 243 -14.02 25.14 14.89
N PRO A 244 -14.57 25.49 16.07
CA PRO A 244 -13.84 25.41 17.32
C PRO A 244 -13.52 23.95 17.66
N ALA A 245 -12.30 23.70 18.14
CA ALA A 245 -11.90 22.41 18.66
C ALA A 245 -10.81 22.58 19.72
N ILE A 246 -10.64 21.62 20.63
CA ILE A 246 -9.53 21.59 21.60
C ILE A 246 -8.79 20.26 21.56
N ILE A 247 -7.55 20.25 22.04
CA ILE A 247 -6.82 19.00 22.28
C ILE A 247 -7.13 18.40 23.66
N SER A 248 -7.14 17.07 23.75
CA SER A 248 -7.16 16.32 25.02
C SER A 248 -5.78 16.22 25.68
N THR A 249 -5.76 15.76 26.94
CA THR A 249 -4.56 15.63 27.79
C THR A 249 -3.39 14.87 27.14
N ASN A 250 -3.68 13.89 26.28
CA ASN A 250 -2.69 13.01 25.67
C ASN A 250 -2.08 13.56 24.37
N LEU A 251 -2.30 14.83 24.08
CA LEU A 251 -1.82 15.48 22.86
C LEU A 251 -0.96 16.70 23.17
N ILE A 252 -0.19 17.11 22.17
CA ILE A 252 0.55 18.36 22.10
C ILE A 252 0.10 19.07 20.83
N ARG A 253 -0.26 20.35 20.94
CA ARG A 253 -0.47 21.25 19.82
C ARG A 253 0.83 21.99 19.55
N LEU A 254 1.27 21.98 18.29
CA LEU A 254 2.38 22.77 17.79
C LEU A 254 1.81 23.82 16.82
N ARG A 255 2.03 25.11 17.11
CA ARG A 255 1.58 26.24 16.31
C ARG A 255 2.77 27.02 15.73
N LEU A 256 2.92 26.91 14.42
CA LEU A 256 4.01 27.52 13.68
C LEU A 256 3.63 28.93 13.20
N GLY A 257 4.64 29.78 13.01
CA GLY A 257 4.53 31.03 12.27
C GLY A 257 4.58 30.80 10.75
N SER A 258 4.73 31.87 9.97
CA SER A 258 4.69 31.81 8.50
C SER A 258 5.95 31.26 7.83
N ASN A 259 7.02 31.00 8.58
CA ASN A 259 8.33 30.65 8.03
C ASN A 259 8.59 29.14 7.96
N LEU A 260 7.67 28.28 8.42
CA LEU A 260 7.79 26.83 8.31
C LEU A 260 6.41 26.26 7.96
N ARG A 261 6.32 25.50 6.87
CA ARG A 261 5.04 24.87 6.51
C ARG A 261 4.75 23.68 7.42
N PRO A 262 3.57 23.62 8.05
CA PRO A 262 3.17 22.49 8.88
C PRO A 262 3.31 21.14 8.18
N LEU A 263 2.88 21.08 6.92
CA LEU A 263 2.96 19.88 6.09
C LEU A 263 4.41 19.41 5.89
N HIS A 264 5.33 20.33 5.61
CA HIS A 264 6.74 19.99 5.46
C HIS A 264 7.31 19.35 6.73
N PHE A 265 7.03 19.94 7.90
CA PHE A 265 7.48 19.40 9.17
C PHE A 265 6.88 18.02 9.47
N VAL A 266 5.58 17.83 9.24
CA VAL A 266 4.92 16.53 9.43
C VAL A 266 5.53 15.47 8.50
N SER A 267 5.73 15.78 7.22
CA SER A 267 6.36 14.88 6.25
C SER A 267 7.81 14.54 6.63
N LEU A 268 8.59 15.52 7.09
CA LEU A 268 9.95 15.29 7.60
C LEU A 268 9.94 14.26 8.73
N MET A 269 9.10 14.48 9.73
CA MET A 269 9.00 13.60 10.90
C MET A 269 8.48 12.20 10.52
N LEU A 270 7.54 12.10 9.58
CA LEU A 270 6.95 10.85 9.14
C LEU A 270 7.92 9.99 8.32
N TYR A 271 8.62 10.61 7.35
CA TYR A 271 9.48 9.91 6.39
C TYR A 271 10.90 9.69 6.92
N CYS A 272 11.38 10.57 7.81
CA CYS A 272 12.72 10.47 8.37
C CYS A 272 12.75 9.92 9.81
N LYS A 273 11.65 10.01 10.55
CA LYS A 273 11.48 9.44 11.91
C LYS A 273 12.65 9.79 12.84
N GLY A 274 13.26 8.80 13.47
CA GLY A 274 14.37 8.97 14.42
C GLY A 274 15.64 9.61 13.83
N ARG A 275 15.72 9.77 12.51
CA ARG A 275 16.81 10.50 11.85
C ARG A 275 16.73 12.01 12.09
N VAL A 276 15.54 12.54 12.33
CA VAL A 276 15.34 13.97 12.65
C VAL A 276 15.80 14.22 14.09
N GLY A 277 16.73 15.16 14.28
CA GLY A 277 17.25 15.53 15.60
C GLY A 277 17.84 14.37 16.44
N ARG A 278 18.16 13.23 15.79
CA ARG A 278 18.61 11.98 16.44
C ARG A 278 17.64 11.46 17.51
N LEU A 279 16.35 11.66 17.30
CA LEU A 279 15.32 11.17 18.19
C LEU A 279 15.32 9.63 18.24
N LYS A 280 15.20 9.08 19.45
CA LYS A 280 15.15 7.61 19.63
C LYS A 280 13.77 7.09 19.29
N THR A 281 13.70 6.07 18.44
CA THR A 281 12.47 5.30 18.14
C THR A 281 12.52 3.89 18.73
N GLY A 282 11.36 3.35 19.09
CA GLY A 282 11.18 1.96 19.49
C GLY A 282 11.20 1.00 18.28
N ALA A 283 11.08 -0.30 18.56
CA ALA A 283 11.06 -1.36 17.55
C ALA A 283 9.85 -1.28 16.58
N ASP A 284 8.78 -0.62 17.01
CA ASP A 284 7.57 -0.33 16.23
C ASP A 284 7.67 0.98 15.42
N GLY A 285 8.81 1.68 15.51
CA GLY A 285 9.04 2.96 14.86
C GLY A 285 8.37 4.16 15.54
N ALA A 286 7.72 3.98 16.70
CA ALA A 286 7.20 5.08 17.52
C ALA A 286 8.34 5.81 18.21
N PHE A 287 8.18 7.11 18.51
CA PHE A 287 9.21 7.84 19.27
C PHE A 287 9.22 7.39 20.73
N THR A 288 10.39 7.20 21.32
CA THR A 288 10.51 6.77 22.73
C THR A 288 10.05 7.82 23.73
N HIS A 289 10.18 9.10 23.37
CA HIS A 289 9.72 10.23 24.15
C HIS A 289 9.52 11.44 23.21
N MET A 290 8.38 12.11 23.32
CA MET A 290 8.10 13.35 22.61
C MET A 290 7.29 14.26 23.52
N ASN A 291 7.95 15.30 24.01
CA ASN A 291 7.37 16.31 24.90
C ASN A 291 7.73 17.72 24.39
N THR A 292 7.20 18.75 25.01
CA THR A 292 7.45 20.14 24.59
C THR A 292 8.92 20.50 24.64
N GLY A 293 9.67 20.10 25.68
CA GLY A 293 11.11 20.36 25.77
C GLY A 293 11.92 19.73 24.64
N VAL A 294 11.58 18.50 24.23
CA VAL A 294 12.21 17.82 23.08
C VAL A 294 11.90 18.57 21.78
N LEU A 295 10.63 18.97 21.57
CA LEU A 295 10.23 19.75 20.40
C LEU A 295 10.95 21.11 20.40
N ASP A 296 11.03 21.76 21.55
CA ASP A 296 11.67 23.06 21.70
C ASP A 296 13.14 22.99 21.35
N SER A 297 13.87 21.91 21.66
CA SER A 297 15.28 21.74 21.30
C SER A 297 15.52 20.97 19.99
N LEU A 298 14.46 20.63 19.25
CA LEU A 298 14.60 19.85 18.02
C LEU A 298 15.29 20.67 16.94
N GLU A 299 16.38 20.12 16.38
CA GLU A 299 17.11 20.71 15.27
C GLU A 299 16.93 19.87 14.01
N PHE A 300 16.81 20.54 12.87
CA PHE A 300 16.66 19.89 11.56
C PHE A 300 17.18 20.80 10.44
N PRO A 301 17.58 20.23 9.28
CA PRO A 301 17.88 21.01 8.09
C PRO A 301 16.64 21.76 7.61
N TYR A 302 16.75 23.08 7.48
CA TYR A 302 15.66 23.97 7.11
C TYR A 302 15.81 24.39 5.63
N PRO A 303 15.07 23.78 4.69
CA PRO A 303 15.09 24.18 3.29
C PRO A 303 14.33 25.51 3.09
N PRO A 304 14.63 26.26 2.01
CA PRO A 304 13.88 27.45 1.61
C PRO A 304 12.36 27.22 1.58
N ILE A 305 11.60 28.23 1.96
CA ILE A 305 10.14 28.14 2.08
C ILE A 305 9.47 27.84 0.74
N GLU A 306 10.09 28.28 -0.35
CA GLU A 306 9.64 28.05 -1.72
C GLU A 306 9.67 26.56 -2.09
N LEU A 307 10.68 25.81 -1.64
CA LEU A 307 10.73 24.35 -1.84
C LEU A 307 9.68 23.62 -1.00
N GLN A 308 9.39 24.13 0.21
CA GLN A 308 8.32 23.59 1.05
C GLN A 308 6.95 23.79 0.38
N ASP A 309 6.73 24.96 -0.24
CA ASP A 309 5.51 25.26 -1.00
C ASP A 309 5.39 24.40 -2.27
N GLN A 310 6.50 24.17 -2.99
CA GLN A 310 6.52 23.24 -4.12
C GLN A 310 6.14 21.83 -3.72
N PHE A 311 6.69 21.31 -2.62
CA PHE A 311 6.31 20.01 -2.08
C PHE A 311 4.83 19.99 -1.69
N GLY A 312 4.32 21.05 -1.07
CA GLY A 312 2.90 21.18 -0.74
C GLY A 312 1.99 21.12 -1.97
N ALA A 313 2.39 21.72 -3.09
CA ALA A 313 1.65 21.65 -4.34
C ALA A 313 1.63 20.23 -4.94
N ILE A 314 2.75 19.50 -4.87
CA ILE A 314 2.82 18.09 -5.29
C ILE A 314 1.93 17.23 -4.38
N PHE A 315 2.04 17.41 -3.06
CA PHE A 315 1.24 16.72 -2.07
C PHE A 315 -0.26 16.89 -2.34
N GLY A 316 -0.74 18.12 -2.56
CA GLY A 316 -2.15 18.39 -2.86
C GLY A 316 -2.64 17.70 -4.15
N LYS A 317 -1.80 17.59 -5.18
CA LYS A 317 -2.14 16.83 -6.40
C LYS A 317 -2.26 15.33 -6.11
N VAL A 318 -1.33 14.77 -5.33
CA VAL A 318 -1.37 13.35 -4.93
C VAL A 318 -2.60 13.06 -4.06
N GLU A 319 -2.93 13.92 -3.10
CA GLU A 319 -4.14 13.76 -2.29
C GLU A 319 -5.41 13.77 -3.14
N SER A 320 -5.46 14.59 -4.19
CA SER A 320 -6.60 14.62 -5.12
C SER A 320 -6.74 13.32 -5.91
N ILE A 321 -5.63 12.65 -6.25
CA ILE A 321 -5.64 11.31 -6.87
C ILE A 321 -6.05 10.26 -5.82
N ARG A 322 -5.47 10.33 -4.63
CA ARG A 322 -5.77 9.42 -3.51
C ARG A 322 -7.26 9.43 -3.16
N ALA A 323 -7.88 10.60 -3.08
CA ALA A 323 -9.31 10.73 -2.81
C ALA A 323 -10.17 10.00 -3.87
N ARG A 324 -9.85 10.16 -5.15
CA ARG A 324 -10.52 9.43 -6.25
C ARG A 324 -10.31 7.92 -6.16
N TYR A 325 -9.12 7.47 -5.79
CA TYR A 325 -8.83 6.05 -5.63
C TYR A 325 -9.52 5.44 -4.41
N ARG A 326 -9.64 6.18 -3.30
CA ARG A 326 -10.43 5.76 -2.12
C ARG A 326 -11.91 5.62 -2.46
N GLN A 327 -12.47 6.57 -3.21
CA GLN A 327 -13.86 6.47 -3.67
C GLN A 327 -14.05 5.26 -4.60
N SER A 328 -13.20 5.11 -5.61
CA SER A 328 -13.24 3.96 -6.51
C SER A 328 -13.08 2.62 -5.78
N LEU A 329 -12.29 2.58 -4.71
CA LEU A 329 -12.14 1.39 -3.88
C LEU A 329 -13.45 1.06 -3.17
N ALA A 330 -14.10 2.04 -2.55
CA ALA A 330 -15.39 1.86 -1.89
C ALA A 330 -16.45 1.36 -2.88
N ASP A 331 -16.54 1.98 -4.07
CA ASP A 331 -17.50 1.57 -5.11
C ASP A 331 -17.27 0.11 -5.57
N LEU A 332 -15.99 -0.31 -5.67
CA LEU A 332 -15.64 -1.69 -6.02
C LEU A 332 -15.98 -2.69 -4.90
N GLU A 333 -15.76 -2.32 -3.64
CA GLU A 333 -16.11 -3.15 -2.48
C GLU A 333 -17.63 -3.30 -2.36
N ASP A 334 -18.40 -2.24 -2.60
CA ASP A 334 -19.87 -2.27 -2.66
C ASP A 334 -20.37 -3.14 -3.82
N LEU A 335 -19.77 -2.98 -5.01
CA LEU A 335 -20.09 -3.82 -6.18
C LEU A 335 -19.81 -5.30 -5.90
N TYR A 336 -18.66 -5.62 -5.30
CA TYR A 336 -18.33 -6.98 -4.91
C TYR A 336 -19.37 -7.55 -3.94
N GLY A 337 -19.74 -6.78 -2.92
CA GLY A 337 -20.77 -7.16 -1.94
C GLY A 337 -22.11 -7.48 -2.59
N ALA A 338 -22.59 -6.61 -3.49
CA ALA A 338 -23.85 -6.78 -4.19
C ALA A 338 -23.84 -8.00 -5.15
N LEU A 339 -22.75 -8.18 -5.92
CA LEU A 339 -22.62 -9.32 -6.84
C LEU A 339 -22.52 -10.64 -6.09
N SER A 340 -21.71 -10.69 -5.03
CA SER A 340 -21.56 -11.85 -4.16
C SER A 340 -22.92 -12.26 -3.57
N GLN A 341 -23.69 -11.31 -3.03
CA GLN A 341 -25.01 -11.60 -2.47
C GLN A 341 -25.97 -12.18 -3.51
N LYS A 342 -26.05 -11.60 -4.72
CA LYS A 342 -26.92 -12.12 -5.78
C LYS A 342 -26.47 -13.49 -6.28
N ALA A 343 -25.17 -13.68 -6.44
CA ALA A 343 -24.59 -14.94 -6.93
C ALA A 343 -24.93 -16.11 -6.00
N PHE A 344 -24.68 -15.98 -4.70
CA PHE A 344 -24.89 -17.07 -3.74
C PHE A 344 -26.35 -17.29 -3.34
N LYS A 345 -27.25 -16.38 -3.71
CA LYS A 345 -28.72 -16.60 -3.64
C LYS A 345 -29.31 -17.21 -4.92
N GLY A 346 -28.53 -17.32 -5.99
CA GLY A 346 -29.03 -17.74 -7.31
C GLY A 346 -29.88 -16.67 -8.02
N GLU A 347 -29.77 -15.41 -7.62
CA GLU A 347 -30.50 -14.26 -8.21
C GLU A 347 -29.71 -13.59 -9.35
N LEU A 348 -28.48 -14.04 -9.61
CA LEU A 348 -27.61 -13.48 -10.63
C LEU A 348 -27.93 -14.09 -12.01
N ASP A 349 -28.29 -13.25 -12.98
CA ASP A 349 -28.46 -13.68 -14.36
C ASP A 349 -27.10 -13.94 -15.03
N LEU A 350 -26.81 -15.23 -15.27
CA LEU A 350 -25.57 -15.70 -15.88
C LEU A 350 -25.71 -16.02 -17.38
N SER A 351 -26.91 -15.88 -17.95
CA SER A 351 -27.23 -16.31 -19.33
C SER A 351 -26.37 -15.62 -20.39
N ARG A 352 -25.94 -14.38 -20.10
CA ARG A 352 -25.11 -13.55 -20.98
C ARG A 352 -23.62 -13.65 -20.67
N MET A 353 -23.22 -14.38 -19.62
CA MET A 353 -21.82 -14.51 -19.24
C MET A 353 -21.18 -15.69 -19.98
N PRO A 354 -20.19 -15.45 -20.85
CA PRO A 354 -19.44 -16.54 -21.45
C PRO A 354 -18.72 -17.32 -20.35
N LEU A 355 -18.61 -18.63 -20.54
CA LEU A 355 -17.68 -19.40 -19.72
C LEU A 355 -16.28 -18.83 -19.96
N PRO A 356 -15.48 -18.59 -18.90
CA PRO A 356 -14.07 -18.30 -19.06
C PRO A 356 -13.48 -19.44 -19.89
N ARG A 357 -12.86 -19.13 -21.03
CA ARG A 357 -12.09 -20.15 -21.75
C ARG A 357 -11.06 -20.65 -20.75
N GLN A 358 -11.02 -21.96 -20.50
CA GLN A 358 -9.81 -22.57 -19.98
C GLN A 358 -8.70 -22.07 -20.88
N VAL A 359 -7.62 -21.57 -20.28
CA VAL A 359 -6.43 -21.21 -21.05
C VAL A 359 -5.86 -22.52 -21.57
N GLU A 360 -6.43 -23.04 -22.65
CA GLU A 360 -5.69 -23.88 -23.58
C GLU A 360 -4.61 -22.95 -24.15
N GLU A 361 -3.35 -23.35 -24.03
CA GLU A 361 -2.24 -22.77 -24.77
C GLU A 361 -2.74 -22.47 -26.19
N VAL A 362 -2.81 -21.18 -26.53
CA VAL A 362 -3.30 -20.75 -27.84
C VAL A 362 -2.37 -21.40 -28.87
N PRO A 363 -2.85 -22.35 -29.71
CA PRO A 363 -2.06 -22.80 -30.85
C PRO A 363 -1.89 -21.57 -31.74
N ASN A 364 -0.66 -21.29 -32.16
CA ASN A 364 -0.32 -20.21 -33.08
C ASN A 364 -1.26 -20.19 -34.30
N LEU A 365 -2.35 -19.45 -34.19
CA LEU A 365 -3.35 -19.27 -35.23
C LEU A 365 -3.08 -17.92 -35.87
N THR A 366 -2.42 -18.00 -37.01
CA THR A 366 -2.26 -16.89 -37.94
C THR A 366 -3.65 -16.51 -38.45
N ILE A 367 -4.24 -15.42 -37.96
CA ILE A 367 -5.52 -14.90 -38.47
C ILE A 367 -5.25 -13.67 -39.32
N ARG A 368 -5.71 -13.74 -40.58
CA ARG A 368 -5.79 -12.63 -41.53
C ARG A 368 -6.80 -11.60 -41.02
N ALA A 369 -6.37 -10.34 -41.00
CA ALA A 369 -7.08 -9.20 -40.46
C ALA A 369 -8.35 -8.85 -41.25
N THR A 370 -9.46 -8.66 -40.54
CA THR A 370 -10.47 -7.64 -40.84
C THR A 370 -11.13 -7.18 -39.54
N GLY A 371 -11.06 -5.89 -39.24
CA GLY A 371 -11.95 -5.21 -38.29
C GLY A 371 -11.37 -4.95 -36.91
N GLU A 372 -10.79 -3.76 -36.75
CA GLU A 372 -10.64 -2.95 -35.53
C GLU A 372 -10.72 -3.65 -34.16
N SER A 373 -9.55 -3.86 -33.55
CA SER A 373 -9.36 -4.02 -32.11
C SER A 373 -7.94 -3.56 -31.77
N THR A 374 -7.80 -2.72 -30.74
CA THR A 374 -6.52 -2.23 -30.21
C THR A 374 -5.64 -3.40 -29.80
N ILE A 375 -4.54 -3.60 -30.54
CA ILE A 375 -3.52 -4.62 -30.32
C ILE A 375 -2.66 -4.18 -29.12
N SER A 376 -2.56 -5.04 -28.10
CA SER A 376 -1.47 -4.96 -27.12
C SER A 376 -0.23 -5.55 -27.78
N VAL A 377 0.69 -4.71 -28.22
CA VAL A 377 1.98 -5.15 -28.81
C VAL A 377 2.87 -5.62 -27.67
N SER A 378 3.21 -6.91 -27.64
CA SER A 378 4.32 -7.42 -26.82
C SER A 378 5.62 -7.18 -27.59
N PHE A 379 6.55 -6.46 -26.98
CA PHE A 379 7.82 -6.12 -27.61
C PHE A 379 8.84 -7.23 -27.33
N LEU A 380 9.38 -7.82 -28.40
CA LEU A 380 10.45 -8.81 -28.31
C LEU A 380 11.80 -8.09 -28.32
N LEU A 381 12.56 -8.26 -27.24
CA LEU A 381 13.94 -7.77 -27.12
C LEU A 381 14.93 -8.92 -27.41
N PRO A 382 16.02 -8.68 -28.17
CA PRO A 382 16.95 -9.73 -28.55
C PRO A 382 17.78 -10.25 -27.37
N ALA A 383 18.28 -11.49 -27.47
CA ALA A 383 19.25 -12.03 -26.53
C ALA A 383 20.61 -11.30 -26.67
N PRO A 384 21.33 -11.01 -25.56
CA PRO A 384 22.62 -10.34 -25.61
C PRO A 384 23.68 -11.20 -26.27
N LYS A 385 24.67 -10.55 -26.89
CA LYS A 385 25.82 -11.23 -27.52
C LYS A 385 26.79 -11.83 -26.49
N ASP A 386 26.75 -11.33 -25.26
CA ASP A 386 27.63 -11.71 -24.17
C ASP A 386 26.78 -12.01 -22.91
N PRO A 387 26.76 -13.26 -22.42
CA PRO A 387 26.02 -13.64 -21.22
C PRO A 387 26.45 -12.90 -19.95
N GLU A 388 27.67 -12.35 -19.87
CA GLU A 388 28.14 -11.61 -18.69
C GLU A 388 27.34 -10.34 -18.41
N TRP A 389 26.59 -9.82 -19.40
CA TRP A 389 25.76 -8.63 -19.26
C TRP A 389 24.51 -8.86 -18.40
N LEU A 390 24.15 -10.12 -18.10
CA LEU A 390 23.05 -10.46 -17.19
C LEU A 390 23.39 -10.19 -15.72
N THR A 391 24.69 -10.10 -15.39
CA THR A 391 25.17 -9.83 -14.02
C THR A 391 24.88 -8.39 -13.59
N VAL A 392 24.51 -8.20 -12.32
CA VAL A 392 24.06 -6.91 -11.77
C VAL A 392 25.04 -5.77 -12.07
N GLY A 393 26.36 -6.02 -12.00
CA GLY A 393 27.38 -5.01 -12.30
C GLY A 393 27.55 -4.63 -13.78
N ASN A 394 26.99 -5.41 -14.71
CA ASN A 394 27.18 -5.23 -16.16
C ASN A 394 25.86 -4.97 -16.93
N ARG A 395 24.71 -4.91 -16.24
CA ARG A 395 23.38 -4.68 -16.85
C ARG A 395 23.26 -3.38 -17.63
N GLN A 396 24.13 -2.42 -17.35
CA GLN A 396 24.23 -1.18 -18.11
C GLN A 396 24.44 -1.42 -19.61
N LYS A 397 25.24 -2.42 -19.99
CA LYS A 397 25.47 -2.79 -21.40
C LYS A 397 24.28 -3.52 -22.01
N LEU A 398 23.58 -4.31 -21.21
CA LEU A 398 22.38 -5.04 -21.62
C LEU A 398 21.24 -4.07 -21.99
N ILE A 399 21.03 -3.07 -21.14
CA ILE A 399 20.02 -2.04 -21.33
C ILE A 399 20.30 -1.24 -22.61
N GLU A 400 21.55 -0.81 -22.82
CA GLU A 400 21.93 -0.05 -24.02
C GLU A 400 21.73 -0.87 -25.31
N PHE A 401 22.05 -2.17 -25.25
CA PHE A 401 21.78 -3.10 -26.34
C PHE A 401 20.28 -3.23 -26.66
N TRP A 402 19.43 -3.35 -25.64
CA TRP A 402 17.98 -3.44 -25.82
C TRP A 402 17.34 -2.15 -26.29
N LEU A 403 17.80 -0.99 -25.79
CA LEU A 403 17.36 0.31 -26.27
C LEU A 403 17.71 0.54 -27.74
N THR A 404 18.91 0.09 -28.16
CA THR A 404 19.32 0.14 -29.57
C THR A 404 18.46 -0.77 -30.43
N ALA A 405 18.25 -2.02 -30.01
CA ALA A 405 17.40 -2.96 -30.72
C ALA A 405 15.96 -2.47 -30.84
N TRP A 406 15.45 -1.82 -29.77
CA TRP A 406 14.12 -1.21 -29.78
C TRP A 406 14.01 -0.13 -30.86
N CYS A 407 15.00 0.77 -30.93
CA CYS A 407 15.01 1.82 -31.95
C CYS A 407 15.08 1.25 -33.36
N GLU A 408 15.79 0.14 -33.58
CA GLU A 408 15.90 -0.49 -34.91
C GLU A 408 14.62 -1.22 -35.34
N HIS A 409 13.92 -1.88 -34.41
CA HIS A 409 12.78 -2.76 -34.72
C HIS A 409 11.41 -2.08 -34.59
N TYR A 410 11.34 -0.97 -33.84
CA TYR A 410 10.09 -0.28 -33.53
C TYR A 410 10.14 1.22 -33.88
N VAL A 411 10.86 1.59 -34.94
CA VAL A 411 11.05 2.99 -35.42
C VAL A 411 9.74 3.78 -35.52
N GLU A 412 8.65 3.14 -35.90
CA GLU A 412 7.33 3.75 -36.09
C GLU A 412 6.43 3.72 -34.84
N VAL A 413 6.88 3.07 -33.74
CA VAL A 413 6.11 2.97 -32.49
C VAL A 413 6.57 4.06 -31.52
N PRO A 414 5.63 4.83 -30.94
CA PRO A 414 5.96 5.78 -29.88
C PRO A 414 6.62 5.09 -28.68
N PHE A 415 7.77 5.61 -28.28
CA PHE A 415 8.50 5.10 -27.12
C PHE A 415 7.77 5.46 -25.82
N GLU A 416 7.39 4.43 -25.06
CA GLU A 416 6.87 4.54 -23.70
C GLU A 416 7.80 3.80 -22.75
N ALA A 417 8.38 4.52 -21.79
CA ALA A 417 9.40 3.97 -20.92
C ALA A 417 8.89 2.82 -20.02
N SER A 418 7.65 2.91 -19.53
CA SER A 418 7.02 1.84 -18.76
C SER A 418 6.93 0.55 -19.56
N LYS A 419 6.49 0.64 -20.83
CA LYS A 419 6.40 -0.53 -21.72
C LYS A 419 7.78 -1.12 -22.05
N PHE A 420 8.79 -0.27 -22.23
CA PHE A 420 10.16 -0.73 -22.41
C PHE A 420 10.68 -1.46 -21.16
N LEU A 421 10.48 -0.89 -19.97
CA LEU A 421 10.91 -1.49 -18.71
C LEU A 421 10.23 -2.82 -18.43
N ASP A 422 8.93 -2.92 -18.69
CA ASP A 422 8.17 -4.17 -18.58
C ASP A 422 8.73 -5.22 -19.53
N ALA A 423 8.96 -4.87 -20.81
CA ALA A 423 9.54 -5.78 -21.79
C ALA A 423 10.98 -6.20 -21.44
N ALA A 424 11.80 -5.27 -20.94
CA ALA A 424 13.17 -5.52 -20.52
C ALA A 424 13.24 -6.43 -19.29
N TYR A 425 12.34 -6.25 -18.32
CA TYR A 425 12.26 -7.11 -17.15
C TYR A 425 11.81 -8.52 -17.51
N GLN A 426 10.76 -8.66 -18.33
CA GLN A 426 10.30 -9.96 -18.81
C GLN A 426 11.40 -10.71 -19.59
N GLN A 427 12.11 -10.01 -20.48
CA GLN A 427 13.23 -10.60 -21.22
C GLN A 427 14.39 -10.99 -20.29
N LEU A 428 14.65 -10.21 -19.22
CA LEU A 428 15.66 -10.52 -18.23
C LEU A 428 15.32 -11.80 -17.44
N VAL A 429 14.06 -11.97 -17.05
CA VAL A 429 13.55 -13.19 -16.40
C VAL A 429 13.75 -14.39 -17.32
N GLU A 430 13.26 -14.33 -18.57
CA GLU A 430 13.39 -15.44 -19.52
C GLU A 430 14.86 -15.84 -19.79
N LEU A 431 15.76 -14.87 -19.94
CA LEU A 431 17.18 -15.14 -20.21
C LEU A 431 17.92 -15.67 -18.98
N THR A 432 17.48 -15.31 -17.77
CA THR A 432 18.09 -15.79 -16.53
C THR A 432 17.66 -17.24 -16.24
N GLU A 433 16.38 -17.57 -16.50
CA GLU A 433 15.87 -18.94 -16.41
C GLU A 433 16.53 -19.89 -17.42
N ARG A 434 16.71 -19.46 -18.68
CA ARG A 434 17.33 -20.28 -19.72
C ARG A 434 18.82 -20.58 -19.47
N ASN A 435 19.54 -19.67 -18.81
CA ASN A 435 21.00 -19.78 -18.66
C ASN A 435 21.45 -20.34 -17.30
N SER A 436 20.55 -20.76 -16.41
CA SER A 436 20.87 -21.36 -15.10
C SER A 436 21.86 -20.53 -14.24
N PHE A 437 21.80 -19.20 -14.34
CA PHE A 437 22.71 -18.32 -13.57
C PHE A 437 22.39 -18.40 -12.08
N GLN A 438 23.40 -18.71 -11.25
CA GLN A 438 23.29 -18.57 -9.80
C GLN A 438 23.41 -17.09 -9.43
N PHE A 439 22.44 -16.59 -8.65
CA PHE A 439 22.42 -15.20 -8.19
C PHE A 439 23.61 -14.90 -7.29
N ASP A 440 24.41 -13.89 -7.64
CA ASP A 440 25.45 -13.39 -6.74
C ASP A 440 24.81 -12.88 -5.44
N LYS A 441 25.33 -13.35 -4.30
CA LYS A 441 24.95 -12.80 -2.99
C LYS A 441 25.18 -11.29 -3.00
N PRO A 442 24.24 -10.45 -2.55
CA PRO A 442 24.50 -9.03 -2.41
C PRO A 442 25.71 -8.83 -1.50
N GLY A 443 26.66 -8.02 -1.95
CA GLY A 443 27.87 -7.69 -1.19
C GLY A 443 27.52 -7.16 0.20
N LYS A 444 28.38 -7.44 1.18
CA LYS A 444 28.20 -7.07 2.60
C LYS A 444 27.72 -5.62 2.74
N GLY A 445 26.48 -5.44 3.20
CA GLY A 445 25.88 -4.12 3.47
C GLY A 445 24.40 -3.98 3.11
N LEU A 446 23.86 -4.89 2.30
CA LEU A 446 22.41 -4.99 2.05
C LEU A 446 21.81 -6.10 2.92
N ASP A 447 20.65 -5.78 3.49
CA ASP A 447 19.88 -6.63 4.41
C ASP A 447 19.73 -8.06 3.85
N GLU A 448 20.26 -9.06 4.57
CA GLU A 448 20.25 -10.48 4.17
C GLU A 448 18.82 -11.05 4.03
N ALA A 449 17.79 -10.25 4.35
CA ALA A 449 16.37 -10.59 4.35
C ALA A 449 15.65 -10.48 2.99
N LYS A 450 16.33 -10.09 1.89
CA LYS A 450 15.73 -10.04 0.54
C LYS A 450 16.47 -10.90 -0.46
N TRP A 451 16.20 -12.20 -0.42
CA TRP A 451 16.51 -13.10 -1.54
C TRP A 451 15.36 -13.00 -2.54
N TYR A 452 15.65 -12.63 -3.78
CA TYR A 452 14.69 -12.66 -4.88
C TYR A 452 14.79 -14.03 -5.57
N GLU A 453 13.65 -14.70 -5.78
CA GLU A 453 13.57 -15.93 -6.59
C GLU A 453 13.69 -15.62 -8.10
N GLU A 454 13.58 -14.34 -8.46
CA GLU A 454 13.72 -13.76 -9.81
C GLU A 454 14.98 -12.86 -9.90
N PRO A 455 15.51 -12.56 -11.10
CA PRO A 455 16.58 -11.58 -11.25
C PRO A 455 16.21 -10.26 -10.57
N ALA A 456 17.14 -9.70 -9.79
CA ALA A 456 16.91 -8.42 -9.10
C ALA A 456 16.34 -7.38 -10.09
N PRO A 457 15.30 -6.63 -9.72
CA PRO A 457 14.77 -5.57 -10.58
C PRO A 457 15.86 -4.53 -10.87
N PHE A 458 15.70 -3.76 -11.94
CA PHE A 458 16.59 -2.65 -12.24
C PHE A 458 16.69 -1.71 -11.04
N GLY A 459 17.91 -1.37 -10.63
CA GLY A 459 18.19 -0.47 -9.52
C GLY A 459 18.25 0.99 -9.99
N ILE A 460 18.50 1.90 -9.05
CA ILE A 460 18.55 3.35 -9.29
C ILE A 460 19.54 3.69 -10.41
N ASP A 461 20.70 3.03 -10.42
CA ASP A 461 21.75 3.28 -11.43
C ASP A 461 21.30 2.89 -12.85
N GLU A 462 20.56 1.77 -12.99
CA GLU A 462 19.99 1.36 -14.28
C GLU A 462 18.86 2.28 -14.73
N TYR A 463 18.00 2.73 -13.81
CA TYR A 463 16.95 3.71 -14.10
C TYR A 463 17.50 5.05 -14.57
N ASP A 464 18.51 5.59 -13.87
CA ASP A 464 19.16 6.85 -14.24
C ASP A 464 19.86 6.76 -15.60
N GLN A 465 20.42 5.59 -15.93
CA GLN A 465 21.03 5.35 -17.24
C GLN A 465 19.98 5.27 -18.36
N ILE A 466 18.88 4.53 -18.16
CA ILE A 466 17.77 4.47 -19.12
C ILE A 466 17.25 5.88 -19.38
N LYS A 467 17.04 6.65 -18.31
CA LYS A 467 16.59 8.04 -18.37
C LYS A 467 17.54 8.89 -19.19
N LYS A 468 18.83 8.90 -18.86
CA LYS A 468 19.86 9.66 -19.59
C LYS A 468 19.90 9.30 -21.07
N TRP A 469 19.91 8.00 -21.38
CA TRP A 469 19.96 7.51 -22.76
C TRP A 469 18.71 7.91 -23.56
N VAL A 470 17.51 7.78 -22.96
CA VAL A 470 16.25 8.16 -23.60
C VAL A 470 16.23 9.66 -23.92
N PHE A 471 16.72 10.51 -23.00
CA PHE A 471 16.84 11.94 -23.27
C PHE A 471 17.80 12.26 -24.41
N ASP A 472 18.97 11.61 -24.45
CA ASP A 472 19.95 11.79 -25.52
C ASP A 472 19.42 11.30 -26.88
N ALA A 473 18.68 10.19 -26.90
CA ALA A 473 18.08 9.62 -28.11
C ALA A 473 16.89 10.45 -28.64
N LEU A 474 16.07 11.04 -27.75
CA LEU A 474 15.02 12.00 -28.13
C LEU A 474 15.64 13.29 -28.70
N ALA A 475 16.69 13.83 -28.06
CA ALA A 475 17.39 15.01 -28.53
C ALA A 475 18.07 14.80 -29.91
N ALA A 476 18.53 13.58 -30.18
CA ALA A 476 19.10 13.18 -31.46
C ALA A 476 18.06 12.79 -32.52
N GLY A 477 16.76 12.83 -32.21
CA GLY A 477 15.67 12.44 -33.14
C GLY A 477 15.63 10.95 -33.48
N LYS A 478 16.26 10.09 -32.67
CA LYS A 478 16.30 8.63 -32.86
C LYS A 478 15.07 7.92 -32.28
N LEU A 479 14.30 8.62 -31.44
CA LEU A 479 13.06 8.13 -30.84
C LEU A 479 11.90 9.09 -31.13
N ASN A 480 10.73 8.53 -31.44
CA ASN A 480 9.48 9.27 -31.45
C ASN A 480 8.74 8.98 -30.14
N GLN A 481 8.30 10.02 -29.41
CA GLN A 481 7.55 9.87 -28.16
C GLN A 481 6.11 10.38 -28.33
N VAL A 482 5.13 9.67 -27.77
CA VAL A 482 3.75 10.15 -27.67
C VAL A 482 3.47 10.57 -26.24
N PHE A 483 3.09 11.84 -26.07
CA PHE A 483 2.57 12.36 -24.81
C PHE A 483 1.09 11.96 -24.70
N GLN A 484 0.77 10.94 -23.92
CA GLN A 484 -0.63 10.68 -23.57
C GLN A 484 -1.08 11.66 -22.47
N ASN A 485 -2.03 12.54 -22.82
CA ASN A 485 -2.89 13.29 -21.89
C ASN A 485 -2.20 14.06 -20.74
N ASN A 486 -1.18 14.87 -21.04
CA ASN A 486 -0.67 15.91 -20.12
C ASN A 486 -0.35 15.41 -18.68
N GLN A 487 -0.15 14.11 -18.51
CA GLN A 487 0.37 13.51 -17.29
C GLN A 487 1.87 13.37 -17.50
N ILE A 488 2.62 14.03 -16.63
CA ILE A 488 4.04 13.77 -16.46
C ILE A 488 4.11 12.34 -15.93
N ALA A 489 4.33 11.37 -16.84
CA ALA A 489 4.84 10.07 -16.46
C ALA A 489 6.25 10.35 -15.94
N LEU A 490 6.37 10.38 -14.61
CA LEU A 490 7.66 10.31 -13.94
C LEU A 490 8.27 8.97 -14.33
N LEU A 491 9.24 9.08 -15.25
CA LEU A 491 10.22 8.09 -15.63
C LEU A 491 11.16 7.86 -14.45
#